data_AF-A0A843DNC8-F1
#
_entry.id   AF-A0A843DNC8-F1
#
_cell.length_a   1.000
_cell.length_b   1.000
_cell.length_c   1.000
_cell.angle_alpha   90.00
_cell.angle_beta   90.00
_cell.angle_gamma   90.00
#
_symmetry.space_group_name_H-M   'P 1'
#
loop_
_entity.id
_entity.type
_entity.pdbx_description
1 polymer ?
#
loop_
_entity_poly.entity_id
_entity_poly.type
_entity_poly.pdbx_seq_one_letter_code
_entity_poly.pdbx_strand_id
1 'polypeptide(L)'
;MIEANDIFVGCIDLVIGFAVALLVFLVTRLLIAKAKPGIFQAVITALGLPAVLYVLVATVYITISGHFFELIPFEAMYFAAICILIGTWAAHRLATRLVNVFMCSANENMKKFCPLVLFIAKILIWMIGLFMILGALAIDITPLLAGAGVAGIAVALAAQDIIGNIFSGFMLNADMPFNEGDWVSVSGN
;
A
#
# COMPACT_ATOMS: atom_id res chain seq x y z
N MET A 1 21.88 -25.33 -25.76
CA MET A 1 20.80 -26.08 -26.46
C MET A 1 19.86 -26.49 -25.35
N ILE A 2 18.60 -26.05 -25.33
CA ILE A 2 17.70 -26.38 -24.20
C ILE A 2 17.52 -27.90 -24.17
N GLU A 3 17.85 -28.54 -23.05
CA GLU A 3 17.61 -29.97 -22.92
C GLU A 3 16.10 -30.22 -22.76
N ALA A 4 15.61 -31.33 -23.33
CA ALA A 4 14.21 -31.72 -23.13
C ALA A 4 13.83 -31.87 -21.65
N ASN A 5 14.84 -32.12 -20.80
CA ASN A 5 14.72 -32.16 -19.35
C ASN A 5 14.36 -30.79 -18.73
N ASP A 6 14.97 -29.70 -19.20
CA ASP A 6 14.74 -28.34 -18.66
C ASP A 6 13.32 -27.86 -18.94
N ILE A 7 12.79 -28.20 -20.12
CA ILE A 7 11.39 -27.92 -20.48
C ILE A 7 10.44 -28.71 -19.58
N PHE A 8 10.74 -29.98 -19.32
CA PHE A 8 9.91 -30.83 -18.48
C PHE A 8 9.86 -30.37 -17.02
N VAL A 9 11.02 -30.02 -16.44
CA VAL A 9 11.10 -29.51 -15.06
C VAL A 9 10.41 -28.14 -14.95
N GLY A 10 10.62 -27.23 -15.91
CA GLY A 10 9.92 -25.95 -15.92
C GLY A 10 8.39 -26.08 -16.01
N CYS A 11 7.87 -27.07 -16.75
CA CYS A 11 6.44 -27.38 -16.75
C CYS A 11 5.94 -27.85 -15.36
N ILE A 12 6.72 -28.66 -14.65
CA ILE A 12 6.37 -29.11 -13.29
C ILE A 12 6.33 -27.93 -12.33
N ASP A 13 7.33 -27.04 -12.36
CA ASP A 13 7.40 -25.87 -11.50
C ASP A 13 6.20 -24.94 -11.71
N LEU A 14 5.79 -24.71 -12.96
CA LEU A 14 4.59 -23.93 -13.28
C LEU A 14 3.30 -24.58 -12.77
N VAL A 15 3.18 -25.91 -12.88
CA VAL A 15 2.01 -26.64 -12.35
C VAL A 15 1.95 -26.55 -10.83
N ILE A 16 3.09 -26.70 -10.15
CA ILE A 16 3.18 -26.56 -8.69
C ILE A 16 2.81 -25.14 -8.27
N GLY A 17 3.41 -24.12 -8.89
CA GLY A 17 3.12 -22.74 -8.55
C GLY A 17 1.69 -22.33 -8.84
N PHE A 18 1.08 -22.85 -9.91
CA PHE A 18 -0.35 -22.67 -10.17
C PHE A 18 -1.21 -23.35 -9.10
N ALA A 19 -0.86 -24.56 -8.65
CA ALA A 19 -1.54 -25.24 -7.56
C ALA A 19 -1.44 -24.46 -6.24
N VAL A 20 -0.26 -23.89 -5.92
CA VAL A 20 -0.06 -23.01 -4.75
C VAL A 20 -0.89 -21.73 -4.89
N ALA A 21 -0.90 -21.09 -6.05
CA ALA A 21 -1.70 -19.90 -6.32
C ALA A 21 -3.21 -20.18 -6.14
N LEU A 22 -3.68 -21.36 -6.62
CA LEU A 22 -5.04 -21.82 -6.45
C LEU A 22 -5.36 -22.11 -4.97
N LEU A 23 -4.42 -22.69 -4.23
CA LEU A 23 -4.55 -22.90 -2.79
C LEU A 23 -4.68 -21.56 -2.04
N VAL A 24 -3.82 -20.59 -2.33
CA VAL A 24 -3.90 -19.23 -1.74
C VAL A 24 -5.24 -18.58 -2.08
N PHE A 25 -5.70 -18.71 -3.32
CA PHE A 25 -7.02 -18.23 -3.74
C PHE A 25 -8.16 -18.89 -2.97
N LEU A 26 -8.14 -20.22 -2.83
CA LEU A 26 -9.13 -20.99 -2.06
C LEU A 26 -9.11 -20.59 -0.59
N VAL A 27 -7.96 -20.58 0.06
CA VAL A 27 -7.81 -20.21 1.48
C VAL A 27 -8.32 -18.80 1.70
N THR A 28 -7.94 -17.83 0.86
CA THR A 28 -8.46 -16.46 0.94
C THR A 28 -9.98 -16.46 0.83
N ARG A 29 -10.55 -17.18 -0.14
CA ARG A 29 -12.01 -17.25 -0.34
C ARG A 29 -12.73 -17.89 0.85
N LEU A 30 -12.16 -18.95 1.43
CA LEU A 30 -12.71 -19.61 2.62
C LEU A 30 -12.64 -18.73 3.86
N LEU A 31 -11.52 -18.01 4.06
CA LEU A 31 -11.38 -17.05 5.15
C LEU A 31 -12.39 -15.91 5.01
N ILE A 32 -12.61 -15.40 3.79
CA ILE A 32 -13.63 -14.37 3.54
C ILE A 32 -15.04 -14.88 3.83
N ALA A 33 -15.36 -16.12 3.44
CA ALA A 33 -16.68 -16.72 3.67
C ALA A 33 -16.99 -16.92 5.17
N LYS A 34 -15.95 -17.16 6.00
CA LYS A 34 -16.10 -17.30 7.45
C LYS A 34 -15.90 -15.98 8.22
N ALA A 35 -15.35 -14.94 7.58
CA ALA A 35 -15.02 -13.69 8.24
C ALA A 35 -16.27 -12.82 8.48
N LYS A 36 -16.39 -12.31 9.70
CA LYS A 36 -17.39 -11.28 10.04
C LYS A 36 -17.06 -9.95 9.34
N PRO A 37 -18.07 -9.13 8.99
CA PRO A 37 -17.84 -7.80 8.45
C PRO A 37 -17.04 -6.94 9.43
N GLY A 38 -15.91 -6.43 8.97
CA GLY A 38 -14.98 -5.64 9.78
C GLY A 38 -13.59 -5.54 9.17
N ILE A 39 -12.63 -5.08 9.97
CA ILE A 39 -11.24 -4.84 9.54
C ILE A 39 -10.59 -6.13 9.02
N PHE A 40 -10.81 -7.26 9.70
CA PHE A 40 -10.23 -8.55 9.30
C PHE A 40 -10.65 -8.97 7.88
N GLN A 41 -11.95 -8.86 7.56
CA GLN A 41 -12.44 -9.16 6.21
C GLN A 41 -11.87 -8.19 5.17
N ALA A 42 -11.74 -6.91 5.51
CA ALA A 42 -11.15 -5.91 4.64
C ALA A 42 -9.67 -6.18 4.33
N VAL A 43 -8.89 -6.62 5.31
CA VAL A 43 -7.47 -6.98 5.14
C VAL A 43 -7.34 -8.21 4.23
N ILE A 44 -8.08 -9.29 4.50
CA ILE A 44 -8.00 -10.52 3.69
C ILE A 44 -8.45 -10.24 2.24
N THR A 45 -9.54 -9.50 2.06
CA THR A 45 -10.01 -9.15 0.71
C THR A 45 -9.07 -8.19 -0.01
N ALA A 46 -8.31 -7.36 0.71
CA ALA A 46 -7.31 -6.49 0.12
C ALA A 46 -6.06 -7.26 -0.33
N LEU A 47 -5.56 -8.18 0.52
CA LEU A 47 -4.31 -8.91 0.27
C LEU A 47 -4.48 -10.16 -0.59
N GLY A 48 -5.67 -10.75 -0.66
CA GLY A 48 -5.90 -12.01 -1.35
C GLY A 48 -5.53 -12.02 -2.82
N LEU A 49 -5.98 -11.03 -3.59
CA LEU A 49 -5.68 -10.95 -5.03
C LEU A 49 -4.19 -10.61 -5.30
N PRO A 50 -3.57 -9.63 -4.62
CA PRO A 50 -2.13 -9.41 -4.72
C PRO A 50 -1.29 -10.63 -4.35
N ALA A 51 -1.67 -11.39 -3.33
CA ALA A 51 -0.94 -12.58 -2.90
C ALA A 51 -0.91 -13.66 -3.99
N VAL A 52 -2.05 -13.89 -4.67
CA VAL A 52 -2.11 -14.84 -5.80
C VAL A 52 -1.22 -14.37 -6.95
N LEU A 53 -1.27 -13.08 -7.30
CA LEU A 53 -0.41 -12.51 -8.35
C LEU A 53 1.08 -12.63 -7.99
N TYR A 54 1.44 -12.38 -6.72
CA TYR A 54 2.81 -12.52 -6.24
C TYR A 54 3.33 -13.96 -6.42
N VAL A 55 2.53 -14.96 -6.03
CA VAL A 55 2.88 -16.39 -6.19
C VAL A 55 3.08 -16.74 -7.66
N LEU A 56 2.19 -16.29 -8.56
CA LEU A 56 2.32 -16.55 -9.99
C LEU A 56 3.59 -15.92 -10.57
N VAL A 57 3.86 -14.65 -10.25
CA VAL A 57 5.06 -13.95 -10.73
C VAL A 57 6.34 -14.59 -10.18
N ALA A 58 6.36 -14.98 -8.91
CA ALA A 58 7.49 -15.69 -8.29
C ALA A 58 7.75 -17.04 -8.96
N THR A 59 6.70 -17.80 -9.27
CA THR A 59 6.82 -19.11 -9.95
C THR A 59 7.42 -18.93 -11.35
N VAL A 60 6.92 -17.96 -12.11
CA VAL A 60 7.44 -17.67 -13.45
C VAL A 60 8.89 -17.23 -13.39
N TYR A 61 9.26 -16.37 -12.43
CA TYR A 61 10.64 -15.94 -12.23
C TYR A 61 11.58 -17.11 -11.90
N ILE A 62 11.20 -17.99 -10.97
CA ILE A 62 11.99 -19.16 -10.61
C ILE A 62 12.16 -20.09 -11.81
N THR A 63 11.09 -20.31 -12.59
CA THR A 63 11.14 -21.16 -13.78
C THR A 63 12.09 -20.61 -14.84
N ILE A 64 11.99 -19.31 -15.14
CA ILE A 64 12.83 -18.66 -16.17
C ILE A 64 14.29 -18.58 -15.71
N SER A 65 14.53 -18.14 -14.48
CA SER A 65 15.88 -17.98 -13.92
C SER A 65 16.60 -19.30 -13.69
N GLY A 66 15.88 -20.38 -13.34
CA GLY A 66 16.46 -21.69 -13.10
C GLY A 66 16.81 -22.45 -14.38
N HIS A 67 15.92 -22.43 -15.38
CA HIS A 67 15.99 -23.36 -16.53
C HIS A 67 16.19 -22.68 -17.88
N PHE A 68 15.89 -21.38 -18.00
CA PHE A 68 15.92 -20.64 -19.26
C PHE A 68 16.85 -19.42 -19.24
N PHE A 69 17.76 -19.36 -18.26
CA PHE A 69 18.68 -18.25 -18.06
C PHE A 69 19.49 -17.90 -19.31
N GLU A 70 19.91 -18.92 -20.09
CA GLU A 70 20.68 -18.72 -21.33
C GLU A 70 19.90 -18.02 -22.44
N LEU A 71 18.56 -18.14 -22.46
CA LEU A 71 17.72 -17.55 -23.51
C LEU A 71 17.28 -16.13 -23.16
N ILE A 72 16.97 -15.88 -21.90
CA ILE A 72 16.46 -14.60 -21.42
C ILE A 72 17.17 -14.32 -20.09
N PRO A 73 18.20 -13.45 -20.07
CA PRO A 73 18.81 -13.02 -18.82
C PRO A 73 17.83 -12.08 -18.11
N PHE A 74 16.89 -12.68 -17.38
CA PHE A 74 15.88 -11.93 -16.64
C PHE A 74 16.50 -11.43 -15.34
N GLU A 75 16.97 -10.18 -15.37
CA GLU A 75 17.62 -9.55 -14.22
C GLU A 75 16.67 -9.47 -13.01
N ALA A 76 17.20 -9.75 -11.81
CA ALA A 76 16.44 -9.71 -10.55
C ALA A 76 15.78 -8.34 -10.30
N MET A 77 16.34 -7.29 -10.89
CA MET A 77 15.83 -5.92 -10.87
C MET A 77 14.43 -5.78 -11.52
N TYR A 78 14.15 -6.45 -12.64
CA TYR A 78 12.82 -6.41 -13.26
C TYR A 78 11.78 -7.16 -12.42
N PHE A 79 12.17 -8.29 -11.82
CA PHE A 79 11.33 -9.03 -10.88
C PHE A 79 10.99 -8.18 -9.65
N ALA A 80 12.00 -7.54 -9.05
CA ALA A 80 11.81 -6.64 -7.91
C ALA A 80 10.84 -5.50 -8.25
N ALA A 81 10.96 -4.87 -9.43
CA ALA A 81 10.03 -3.83 -9.88
C ALA A 81 8.57 -4.33 -9.97
N ILE A 82 8.34 -5.53 -10.51
CA ILE A 82 6.99 -6.13 -10.59
C ILE A 82 6.46 -6.44 -9.18
N CYS A 83 7.28 -7.00 -8.30
CA CYS A 83 6.89 -7.26 -6.91
C CYS A 83 6.51 -5.98 -6.16
N ILE A 84 7.29 -4.91 -6.34
CA ILE A 84 7.00 -3.59 -5.74
C ILE A 84 5.71 -3.01 -6.31
N LEU A 85 5.45 -3.15 -7.61
CA LEU A 85 4.19 -2.73 -8.22
C LEU A 85 2.99 -3.45 -7.60
N ILE A 86 3.07 -4.78 -7.46
CA ILE A 86 2.02 -5.59 -6.81
C ILE A 86 1.83 -5.17 -5.35
N GLY A 87 2.93 -4.94 -4.61
CA GLY A 87 2.89 -4.45 -3.23
C GLY A 87 2.25 -3.08 -3.10
N THR A 88 2.58 -2.15 -4.00
CA THR A 88 2.00 -0.79 -4.05
C THR A 88 0.50 -0.85 -4.33
N TRP A 89 0.10 -1.69 -5.28
CA TRP A 89 -1.31 -1.91 -5.58
C TRP A 89 -2.06 -2.58 -4.41
N ALA A 90 -1.42 -3.51 -3.70
CA ALA A 90 -1.95 -4.11 -2.48
C ALA A 90 -2.18 -3.07 -1.37
N ALA A 91 -1.19 -2.20 -1.14
CA ALA A 91 -1.26 -1.12 -0.16
C ALA A 91 -2.38 -0.12 -0.50
N HIS A 92 -2.50 0.27 -1.76
CA HIS A 92 -3.58 1.13 -2.26
C HIS A 92 -4.97 0.51 -2.00
N ARG A 93 -5.12 -0.78 -2.30
CA ARG A 93 -6.35 -1.52 -2.07
C ARG A 93 -6.66 -1.61 -0.58
N LEU A 94 -5.67 -1.89 0.25
CA LEU A 94 -5.82 -1.96 1.70
C LEU A 94 -6.28 -0.61 2.26
N ALA A 95 -5.63 0.49 1.89
CA ALA A 95 -5.99 1.83 2.35
C ALA A 95 -7.45 2.17 2.02
N THR A 96 -7.88 1.90 0.78
CA THR A 96 -9.27 2.15 0.36
C THR A 96 -10.26 1.28 1.15
N ARG A 97 -9.92 0.01 1.41
CA ARG A 97 -10.79 -0.92 2.13
C ARG A 97 -10.91 -0.57 3.61
N LEU A 98 -9.81 -0.21 4.26
CA LEU A 98 -9.83 0.23 5.66
C LEU A 98 -10.69 1.49 5.81
N VAL A 99 -10.50 2.48 4.94
CA VAL A 99 -11.33 3.70 4.95
C VAL A 99 -12.81 3.37 4.82
N ASN A 100 -13.20 2.49 3.88
CA ASN A 100 -14.60 2.10 3.72
C ASN A 100 -15.19 1.41 4.96
N VAL A 101 -14.40 0.60 5.68
CA VAL A 101 -14.83 -0.03 6.94
C VAL A 101 -15.08 1.03 8.00
N PHE A 102 -14.16 2.00 8.16
CA PHE A 102 -14.35 3.09 9.10
C PHE A 102 -15.53 3.99 8.71
N MET A 103 -15.78 4.21 7.42
CA MET A 103 -16.92 5.00 6.93
C MET A 103 -18.27 4.39 7.27
N CYS A 104 -18.38 3.05 7.35
CA CYS A 104 -19.62 2.39 7.76
C CYS A 104 -20.02 2.70 9.21
N SER A 105 -19.05 2.98 10.08
CA SER A 105 -19.26 3.31 11.49
C SER A 105 -19.13 4.81 11.79
N ALA A 106 -18.90 5.65 10.79
CA ALA A 106 -18.63 7.07 10.97
C ALA A 106 -19.87 7.96 10.79
N ASN A 107 -19.92 9.06 11.56
CA ASN A 107 -20.94 10.11 11.43
C ASN A 107 -20.87 10.81 10.07
N GLU A 108 -21.98 11.41 9.63
CA GLU A 108 -22.07 12.08 8.31
C GLU A 108 -21.02 13.16 8.08
N ASN A 109 -20.65 13.89 9.14
CA ASN A 109 -19.59 14.90 9.07
C ASN A 109 -18.23 14.28 8.74
N MET A 110 -17.89 13.11 9.31
CA MET A 110 -16.63 12.42 9.03
C MET A 110 -16.58 11.84 7.61
N LYS A 111 -17.72 11.45 7.04
CA LYS A 111 -17.81 10.96 5.66
C LYS A 111 -17.41 12.02 4.63
N LYS A 112 -17.54 13.31 4.96
CA LYS A 112 -17.15 14.43 4.07
C LYS A 112 -15.62 14.61 3.99
N PHE A 113 -14.89 14.32 5.06
CA PHE A 113 -13.41 14.47 5.10
C PHE A 113 -12.67 13.23 4.61
N CYS A 114 -13.28 12.05 4.72
CA CYS A 114 -12.66 10.77 4.35
C CYS A 114 -12.11 10.70 2.90
N PRO A 115 -12.82 11.20 1.87
CA PRO A 115 -12.32 11.19 0.50
C PRO A 115 -11.02 11.98 0.32
N LEU A 116 -10.86 13.11 1.03
CA LEU A 116 -9.67 13.95 0.97
C LEU A 116 -8.47 13.23 1.61
N VAL A 117 -8.65 12.63 2.79
CA VAL A 117 -7.61 11.82 3.45
C VAL A 117 -7.19 10.65 2.58
N LEU A 118 -8.17 9.95 1.99
CA LEU A 118 -7.90 8.83 1.09
C LEU A 118 -7.16 9.28 -0.18
N PHE A 119 -7.50 10.44 -0.74
CA PHE A 119 -6.80 11.00 -1.90
C PHE A 119 -5.33 11.27 -1.60
N ILE A 120 -5.03 11.92 -0.48
CA ILE A 120 -3.64 12.18 -0.03
C ILE A 120 -2.90 10.86 0.20
N ALA A 121 -3.51 9.91 0.92
CA ALA A 121 -2.92 8.61 1.17
C ALA A 121 -2.60 7.86 -0.14
N LYS A 122 -3.49 7.92 -1.14
CA LYS A 122 -3.28 7.32 -2.46
C LYS A 122 -2.09 7.94 -3.19
N ILE A 123 -1.95 9.27 -3.16
CA ILE A 123 -0.79 9.96 -3.76
C ILE A 123 0.50 9.49 -3.09
N LEU A 124 0.54 9.44 -1.76
CA LEU A 124 1.73 9.03 -1.02
C LEU A 124 2.11 7.57 -1.31
N ILE A 125 1.14 6.65 -1.31
CA ILE A 125 1.38 5.23 -1.63
C ILE A 125 2.01 5.07 -3.02
N TRP A 126 1.46 5.74 -4.03
CA TRP A 126 1.98 5.67 -5.40
C TRP A 126 3.34 6.36 -5.54
N MET A 127 3.57 7.48 -4.85
CA MET A 127 4.87 8.16 -4.84
C MET A 127 5.96 7.26 -4.24
N ILE A 128 5.69 6.64 -3.08
CA ILE A 128 6.62 5.71 -2.43
C ILE A 128 6.87 4.50 -3.34
N GLY A 129 5.81 3.92 -3.91
CA GLY A 129 5.93 2.81 -4.86
C GLY A 129 6.79 3.15 -6.07
N LEU A 130 6.64 4.37 -6.62
CA LEU A 130 7.47 4.86 -7.72
C LEU A 130 8.94 4.94 -7.32
N PHE A 131 9.27 5.52 -6.17
CA PHE A 131 10.65 5.62 -5.70
C PHE A 131 11.27 4.25 -5.44
N MET A 132 10.50 3.31 -4.89
CA MET A 132 10.95 1.93 -4.71
C MET A 132 11.24 1.24 -6.05
N ILE A 133 10.39 1.43 -7.06
CA ILE A 133 10.62 0.90 -8.41
C ILE A 133 11.89 1.51 -9.02
N LEU A 134 12.06 2.83 -8.95
CA LEU A 134 13.25 3.50 -9.47
C LEU A 134 14.53 3.08 -8.74
N GLY A 135 14.46 2.80 -7.44
CA GLY A 135 15.59 2.25 -6.69
C GLY A 135 15.92 0.81 -7.10
N ALA A 136 14.91 -0.05 -7.29
CA ALA A 136 15.09 -1.40 -7.83
C ALA A 136 15.71 -1.37 -9.24
N LEU A 137 15.21 -0.43 -10.06
CA LEU A 137 15.80 0.25 -11.22
C LEU A 137 17.32 0.42 -11.37
N ALA A 138 18.06 0.38 -10.25
CA ALA A 138 19.39 0.99 -10.12
C ALA A 138 19.46 2.45 -10.63
N ILE A 139 18.34 3.18 -10.62
CA ILE A 139 18.27 4.61 -10.97
C ILE A 139 18.51 5.40 -9.69
N ASP A 140 19.39 6.40 -9.74
CA ASP A 140 19.64 7.26 -8.59
C ASP A 140 18.39 8.08 -8.23
N ILE A 141 17.79 7.75 -7.09
CA ILE A 141 16.59 8.43 -6.55
C ILE A 141 16.95 9.63 -5.67
N THR A 142 18.23 9.87 -5.37
CA THR A 142 18.67 10.94 -4.47
C THR A 142 18.17 12.32 -4.91
N PRO A 143 18.25 12.71 -6.20
CA PRO A 143 17.74 14.00 -6.65
C PRO A 143 16.21 14.11 -6.51
N LEU A 144 15.48 13.02 -6.78
CA LEU A 144 14.02 12.99 -6.66
C LEU A 144 13.60 13.09 -5.19
N LEU A 145 14.30 12.39 -4.30
CA LEU A 145 14.03 12.40 -2.87
C LEU A 145 14.35 13.78 -2.26
N ALA A 146 15.45 14.40 -2.69
CA ALA A 146 15.79 15.77 -2.32
C ALA A 146 14.72 16.77 -2.76
N GLY A 147 14.27 16.68 -4.03
CA GLY A 147 13.17 17.50 -4.55
C GLY A 147 11.84 17.28 -3.81
N ALA A 148 11.49 16.02 -3.52
CA ALA A 148 10.31 15.67 -2.75
C ALA A 148 10.39 16.19 -1.30
N GLY A 149 11.58 16.19 -0.69
CA GLY A 149 11.81 16.78 0.62
C GLY A 149 11.54 18.29 0.64
N VAL A 150 12.08 19.04 -0.33
CA VAL A 150 11.83 20.49 -0.46
C VAL A 150 10.35 20.78 -0.74
N ALA A 151 9.71 20.01 -1.62
CA ALA A 151 8.28 20.13 -1.88
C ALA A 151 7.45 19.82 -0.62
N GLY A 152 7.84 18.82 0.16
CA GLY A 152 7.20 18.46 1.43
C GLY A 152 7.29 19.57 2.46
N ILE A 153 8.43 20.26 2.53
CA ILE A 153 8.59 21.46 3.39
C ILE A 153 7.65 22.58 2.95
N ALA A 154 7.57 22.86 1.64
CA ALA A 154 6.65 23.87 1.12
C ALA A 154 5.19 23.57 1.47
N VAL A 155 4.77 22.30 1.34
CA VAL A 155 3.42 21.85 1.74
C VAL A 155 3.22 21.97 3.25
N ALA A 156 4.22 21.61 4.06
CA ALA A 156 4.15 21.71 5.53
C ALA A 156 4.01 23.16 6.00
N LEU A 157 4.75 24.09 5.39
CA LEU A 157 4.63 25.52 5.66
C LEU A 157 3.26 26.06 5.27
N ALA A 158 2.73 25.65 4.10
CA ALA A 158 1.38 26.03 3.69
C ALA A 158 0.28 25.47 4.61
N ALA A 159 0.53 24.32 5.26
CA ALA A 159 -0.39 23.69 6.20
C ALA A 159 -0.18 24.12 7.66
N GLN A 160 0.80 24.99 7.96
CA GLN A 160 1.23 25.33 9.32
C GLN A 160 0.06 25.84 10.18
N ASP A 161 -0.75 26.75 9.64
CA ASP A 161 -1.89 27.33 10.38
C ASP A 161 -2.96 26.29 10.70
N ILE A 162 -3.24 25.37 9.77
CA ILE A 162 -4.23 24.30 9.95
C ILE A 162 -3.77 23.36 11.08
N ILE A 163 -2.50 22.95 11.02
CA ILE A 163 -1.90 22.08 12.04
C ILE A 163 -1.89 22.79 13.40
N GLY A 164 -1.52 24.07 13.43
CA GLY A 164 -1.57 24.89 14.65
C GLY A 164 -2.96 24.93 15.29
N ASN A 165 -4.00 25.15 14.49
CA ASN A 165 -5.39 25.16 14.98
C ASN A 165 -5.82 23.80 15.54
N ILE A 166 -5.41 22.69 14.92
CA ILE A 166 -5.70 21.34 15.42
C ILE A 166 -5.02 21.10 16.77
N PHE A 167 -3.73 21.46 16.90
CA PHE A 167 -3.00 21.31 18.16
C PHE A 167 -3.59 22.20 19.27
N SER A 168 -3.96 23.44 18.96
CA SER A 168 -4.66 24.31 19.91
C SER A 168 -5.97 23.70 20.41
N GLY A 169 -6.76 23.09 19.51
CA GLY A 169 -7.98 22.38 19.88
C GLY A 169 -7.72 21.14 20.75
N PHE A 170 -6.67 20.38 20.45
CA PHE A 170 -6.26 19.23 21.28
C PHE A 170 -5.79 19.68 22.67
N MET A 171 -4.94 20.71 22.75
CA MET A 171 -4.42 21.25 24.00
C MET A 171 -5.57 21.78 24.87
N LEU A 172 -6.54 22.44 24.25
CA LEU A 172 -7.72 22.92 24.95
C LEU A 172 -8.52 21.78 25.59
N ASN A 173 -8.65 20.66 24.89
CA ASN A 173 -9.34 19.49 25.43
C ASN A 173 -8.52 18.77 26.52
N ALA A 174 -7.19 18.72 26.35
CA ALA A 174 -6.29 18.02 27.26
C ALA A 174 -6.12 18.77 28.60
N ASP A 175 -5.87 20.08 28.53
CA ASP A 175 -5.59 20.90 29.71
C ASP A 175 -6.89 21.41 30.37
N MET A 176 -8.04 21.27 29.69
CA MET A 176 -9.34 21.81 30.10
C MET A 176 -9.23 23.15 30.86
N PRO A 177 -8.58 24.18 30.29
CA PRO A 177 -8.25 25.40 31.03
C PRO A 177 -9.49 26.21 31.44
N PHE A 178 -10.66 25.87 30.89
CA PHE A 178 -11.96 26.42 31.24
C PHE A 178 -13.04 25.37 31.03
N ASN A 179 -14.11 25.44 31.82
CA ASN A 179 -15.25 24.53 31.75
C ASN A 179 -16.42 25.13 30.97
N GLU A 180 -17.35 24.28 30.57
CA GLU A 180 -18.61 24.72 29.96
C GLU A 180 -19.35 25.68 30.91
N GLY A 181 -19.54 26.93 30.48
CA GLY A 181 -20.21 27.98 31.25
C GLY A 181 -19.29 29.08 31.79
N ASP A 182 -17.97 28.91 31.67
CA ASP A 182 -17.01 29.93 32.10
C ASP A 182 -16.98 31.13 31.13
N TRP A 183 -16.98 32.34 31.68
CA TRP A 183 -16.74 33.56 30.90
C TRP A 183 -15.24 33.72 30.67
N VAL A 184 -14.80 33.51 29.43
CA VAL A 184 -13.40 33.62 29.03
C VAL A 184 -13.20 34.89 28.22
N SER A 185 -12.21 35.71 28.60
CA SER A 185 -11.79 36.87 27.81
C SER A 185 -10.62 36.48 26.92
N VAL A 186 -10.82 36.54 25.60
CA VAL A 186 -9.77 36.29 24.61
C VAL A 186 -9.26 37.64 24.13
N SER A 187 -8.00 37.98 24.44
CA SER A 187 -7.34 39.15 23.85
C SER A 187 -7.04 38.86 22.38
N GLY A 188 -7.86 39.42 21.49
CA GLY A 188 -7.59 39.44 20.06
C GLY A 188 -6.57 40.52 19.72
N ASN A 189 -5.49 40.14 19.07
CA ASN A 189 -4.62 41.04 18.31
C ASN A 189 -5.00 40.98 16.83
#